data_AF-I4HTC5-F1
#
_entry.id   AF-I4HTC5-F1
#
_cell.length_a   1.000
_cell.length_b   1.000
_cell.length_c   1.000
_cell.angle_alpha   90.00
_cell.angle_beta   90.00
_cell.angle_gamma   90.00
#
_symmetry.space_group_name_H-M   'P 1'
#
loop_
_entity.id
_entity.type
_entity.pdbx_description
1 polymer ?
#
loop_
_entity_poly.entity_id
_entity_poly.type
_entity_poly.pdbx_seq_one_letter_code
_entity_poly.pdbx_strand_id
1 'polypeptide(L)' 'MTVRSPIDCCIAQAALENDLLLIHNDRDFETIAQVRSLQNLRFQP' A
#
# COMPACT_ATOMS: atom_id res chain seq x y z
N MET A 1 4.02 -13.45 -6.42
CA MET A 1 4.08 -12.31 -5.46
C MET A 1 2.84 -12.39 -4.60
N THR A 2 2.97 -12.27 -3.29
CA THR A 2 1.83 -12.37 -2.35
C THR A 2 1.95 -11.27 -1.29
N VAL A 3 0.83 -10.66 -0.94
CA VAL A 3 0.72 -9.80 0.24
C VAL A 3 0.72 -10.72 1.48
N ARG A 4 1.54 -10.39 2.48
CA ARG A 4 1.78 -11.23 3.66
C ARG A 4 0.74 -10.99 4.76
N SER A 5 0.11 -9.82 4.77
CA SER A 5 -0.88 -9.43 5.78
C SER A 5 -2.19 -8.98 5.11
N PRO A 6 -3.34 -9.58 5.47
CA PRO A 6 -4.64 -9.09 4.97
C PRO A 6 -4.96 -7.67 5.47
N ILE A 7 -4.35 -7.23 6.58
CA ILE A 7 -4.53 -5.87 7.11
C ILE A 7 -3.92 -4.84 6.14
N ASP A 8 -2.82 -5.16 5.46
CA ASP A 8 -2.20 -4.25 4.48
C ASP A 8 -3.13 -4.00 3.29
N CYS A 9 -3.93 -5.00 2.90
CA CYS A 9 -4.99 -4.81 1.91
C CYS A 9 -6.08 -3.85 2.41
N CYS A 10 -6.48 -3.93 3.68
CA CYS A 10 -7.47 -3.02 4.26
C CYS A 10 -6.95 -1.58 4.33
N ILE A 11 -5.68 -1.38 4.73
CA ILE A 11 -5.04 -0.06 4.76
C ILE A 11 -4.94 0.52 3.36
N ALA A 12 -4.49 -0.28 2.38
CA ALA A 12 -4.43 0.14 0.99
C ALA A 12 -5.82 0.52 0.44
N GLN A 13 -6.86 -0.26 0.77
CA GLN A 13 -8.23 0.04 0.35
C GLN A 13 -8.73 1.35 0.94
N ALA A 14 -8.47 1.60 2.23
CA ALA A 14 -8.85 2.87 2.86
C ALA A 14 -8.13 4.07 2.22
N ALA A 15 -6.85 3.93 1.86
CA ALA A 15 -6.11 4.96 1.15
C ALA A 15 -6.66 5.23 -0.26
N LEU A 16 -7.03 4.17 -1.00
CA LEU A 16 -7.66 4.28 -2.33
C LEU A 16 -9.02 4.98 -2.28
N GLU A 17 -9.88 4.63 -1.32
CA GLU A 17 -11.22 5.22 -1.19
C GLU A 17 -11.20 6.71 -0.83
N ASN A 18 -10.10 7.19 -0.25
CA ASN A 18 -9.96 8.58 0.20
C ASN A 18 -8.92 9.36 -0.62
N ASP A 19 -8.43 8.81 -1.73
CA ASP A 19 -7.41 9.42 -2.60
C ASP A 19 -6.15 9.90 -1.84
N LEU A 20 -5.67 9.08 -0.90
CA LEU A 20 -4.55 9.43 -0.01
C LEU A 20 -3.21 8.85 -0.49
N LEU A 21 -2.12 9.59 -0.25
CA LEU A 21 -0.75 9.06 -0.33
C LEU A 21 -0.44 8.24 0.92
N LEU A 22 -0.17 6.95 0.75
CA LEU A 22 0.26 6.07 1.84
C LEU A 22 1.78 6.12 2.04
N ILE A 23 2.24 6.65 3.16
CA ILE A 23 3.66 6.60 3.55
C ILE A 23 3.90 5.35 4.38
N HIS A 24 4.90 4.54 4.00
CA HIS A 24 5.16 3.24 4.65
C HIS A 24 6.64 2.84 4.59
N ASN A 25 7.03 1.78 5.32
CA ASN A 25 8.30 1.07 5.09
C ASN A 25 8.10 -0.44 4.83
N ASP A 26 6.87 -0.83 4.47
CA ASP A 26 6.53 -2.22 4.15
C ASP A 26 6.48 -2.46 2.63
N ARG A 27 7.18 -3.47 2.13
CA ARG A 27 7.22 -3.84 0.70
C ARG A 27 5.88 -4.35 0.16
N ASP A 28 4.93 -4.70 1.01
CA ASP A 28 3.65 -5.25 0.59
C ASP A 28 2.81 -4.19 -0.12
N PHE A 29 2.93 -2.92 0.27
CA PHE A 29 2.26 -1.81 -0.44
C PHE A 29 2.83 -1.59 -1.85
N GLU A 30 4.14 -1.84 -2.05
CA GLU A 30 4.75 -1.84 -3.39
C GLU A 30 4.16 -2.99 -4.23
N THR A 31 3.95 -4.16 -3.63
CA THR A 31 3.31 -5.31 -4.28
C THR A 31 1.85 -5.01 -4.65
N ILE A 32 1.09 -4.35 -3.76
CA ILE A 32 -0.29 -3.95 -4.03
C ILE A 32 -0.35 -2.92 -5.17
N ALA A 33 0.58 -1.95 -5.18
CA ALA A 33 0.66 -0.91 -6.21
C ALA A 33 0.94 -1.44 -7.63
N GLN A 34 1.41 -2.69 -7.77
CA GLN A 34 1.57 -3.33 -9.08
C GLN A 34 0.23 -3.75 -9.72
N VAL A 35 -0.83 -3.91 -8.93
CA VAL A 35 -2.14 -4.40 -9.40
C VAL A 35 -3.29 -3.44 -9.13
N ARG A 36 -3.06 -2.38 -8.36
CA ARG A 36 -4.01 -1.30 -8.05
C ARG A 36 -3.28 0.04 -8.12
N SER A 37 -3.99 1.10 -8.48
CA SER A 37 -3.47 2.47 -8.54
C SER A 37 -3.27 3.11 -7.16
N LEU A 38 -2.59 2.40 -6.25
CA LEU A 38 -2.30 2.88 -4.90
C LEU A 38 -1.13 3.87 -4.93
N GLN A 39 -1.39 5.13 -4.60
CA GLN A 39 -0.35 6.11 -4.37
C GLN A 39 0.38 5.76 -3.07
N ASN A 40 1.67 5.47 -3.17
CA ASN A 40 2.47 5.07 -2.02
C ASN A 40 3.87 5.69 -2.10
N LEU A 41 4.45 5.95 -0.92
CA LEU A 41 5.82 6.43 -0.76
C LEU A 41 6.51 5.58 0.31
N ARG A 42 7.56 4.88 -0.09
CA ARG A 42 8.40 4.19 0.87
C ARG A 42 9.35 5.16 1.56
N PHE A 43 9.16 5.35 2.87
CA PHE A 43 10.06 6.11 3.72
C PHE A 43 11.16 5.21 4.27
N GLN A 44 12.41 5.59 4.02
CA GLN A 44 13.61 4.98 4.60
C GLN A 44 14.43 6.11 5.23
N PRO A 45 14.49 6.19 6.57
CA PRO A 45 15.34 7.16 7.27
C PRO A 45 16.84 6.84 7.13
#